data_AF-A0A2N2J037-F1
#
_entry.id   AF-A0A2N2J037-F1
#
_cell.length_a   1.000
_cell.length_b   1.000
_cell.length_c   1.000
_cell.angle_alpha   90.00
_cell.angle_beta   90.00
_cell.angle_gamma   90.00
#
_symmetry.space_group_name_H-M   'P 1'
#
loop_
_entity.id
_entity.type
_entity.pdbx_description
1 polymer ?
#
loop_
_entity_poly.entity_id
_entity_poly.type
_entity_poly.pdbx_seq_one_letter_code
_entity_poly.pdbx_strand_id
1 'polypeptide(L)'
;MKTLRLKTSPLPVYLVILLFAFSCLTLTSCGSNSSADINPQAEYDAAVRDAKTMTAEKISKNLTAIVPENANLIWENDAPGTRVLVATWIGSQAACQSYIDPATPGCKAGQECQNYGYNSWVSVAPELKNLLGRYPTLLRVAQALGLPPPAATQTLENTCILEIYVSPADLFRPSADPEVSDHEAELAFPADGFRKFDDTLLIYSEMPCDPNYCDNCTASGKCGMTSYREWYTNRRTYVYSQTSVNSPYPWTALGYTYDWGNPVRPHFGVSEFVINSGTTGIDVFIKSCKWTGDYFNN
;
A
#
# COMPACT_ATOMS: atom_id res chain seq x y z
N MET A 1 -42.28 -43.11 81.84
CA MET A 1 -43.64 -43.68 81.74
C MET A 1 -44.46 -42.77 80.83
N LYS A 2 -45.00 -43.33 79.73
CA LYS A 2 -45.89 -42.72 78.70
C LYS A 2 -45.27 -41.68 77.76
N THR A 3 -44.81 -42.19 76.63
CA THR A 3 -44.73 -41.52 75.32
C THR A 3 -46.11 -41.04 74.87
N LEU A 4 -46.23 -39.76 74.47
CA LEU A 4 -47.41 -39.19 73.82
C LEU A 4 -47.04 -38.73 72.41
N ARG A 5 -47.47 -39.50 71.41
CA ARG A 5 -47.60 -39.08 70.01
C ARG A 5 -48.98 -38.43 69.82
N LEU A 6 -49.03 -37.26 69.20
CA LEU A 6 -50.22 -36.67 68.56
C LEU A 6 -49.72 -35.68 67.50
N LYS A 7 -50.37 -35.43 66.37
CA LYS A 7 -51.33 -36.13 65.51
C LYS A 7 -51.39 -35.19 64.30
N THR A 8 -51.03 -35.65 63.10
CA THR A 8 -51.16 -34.86 61.86
C THR A 8 -52.44 -35.24 61.13
N SER A 9 -53.27 -34.25 60.79
CA SER A 9 -54.24 -34.20 59.67
C SER A 9 -55.07 -32.88 59.75
N PRO A 10 -55.89 -32.52 58.74
CA PRO A 10 -55.51 -31.63 57.63
C PRO A 10 -56.38 -30.34 57.59
N LEU A 11 -55.92 -29.32 56.86
CA LEU A 11 -56.74 -28.14 56.53
C LEU A 11 -56.72 -27.88 55.01
N PRO A 12 -57.77 -27.22 54.47
CA PRO A 12 -58.34 -27.56 53.19
C PRO A 12 -57.89 -26.64 52.05
N VAL A 13 -58.10 -27.19 50.85
CA VAL A 13 -58.07 -26.58 49.53
C VAL A 13 -58.62 -25.16 49.52
N TYR A 14 -57.76 -24.18 49.18
CA TYR A 14 -58.19 -22.94 48.58
C TYR A 14 -57.50 -22.78 47.22
N LEU A 15 -58.37 -22.67 46.23
CA LEU A 15 -58.19 -22.34 44.83
C LEU A 15 -57.25 -21.15 44.64
N VAL A 16 -56.04 -21.38 44.13
CA VAL A 16 -55.19 -20.31 43.58
C VAL A 16 -54.97 -20.62 42.11
N ILE A 17 -55.74 -19.92 41.27
CA ILE A 17 -55.55 -19.86 39.83
C ILE A 17 -54.27 -19.06 39.59
N LEU A 18 -53.14 -19.76 39.44
CA LEU A 18 -51.89 -19.16 38.95
C LEU A 18 -51.83 -19.39 37.44
N LEU A 19 -52.16 -18.32 36.71
CA LEU A 19 -51.99 -18.19 35.27
C LEU A 19 -50.54 -18.53 34.89
N PHE A 20 -50.39 -19.63 34.15
CA PHE A 20 -49.19 -19.99 33.42
C PHE A 20 -48.93 -18.94 32.33
N ALA A 21 -48.20 -17.88 32.66
CA ALA A 21 -47.52 -17.05 31.68
C ALA A 21 -46.16 -17.70 31.41
N PHE A 22 -46.14 -18.67 30.50
CA PHE A 22 -44.93 -19.08 29.81
C PHE A 22 -44.42 -17.86 29.04
N SER A 23 -43.59 -17.02 29.68
CA SER A 23 -42.79 -16.02 28.98
C SER A 23 -41.73 -16.77 28.18
N CYS A 24 -42.17 -17.22 27.01
CA CYS A 24 -41.32 -17.58 25.89
C CYS A 24 -40.55 -16.29 25.52
N LEU A 25 -39.39 -16.09 26.15
CA LEU A 25 -38.40 -15.12 25.70
C LEU A 25 -37.90 -15.61 24.34
N THR A 26 -38.66 -15.27 23.30
CA THR A 26 -38.17 -15.28 21.94
C THR A 26 -37.02 -14.28 21.89
N LEU A 27 -35.79 -14.77 21.88
CA LEU A 27 -34.66 -14.02 21.38
C LEU A 27 -34.93 -13.82 19.88
N THR A 28 -35.74 -12.82 19.56
CA THR A 28 -35.70 -12.17 18.27
C THR A 28 -34.34 -11.50 18.19
N SER A 29 -33.35 -12.28 17.77
CA SER A 29 -32.18 -11.74 17.08
C SER A 29 -32.75 -11.07 15.83
N CYS A 30 -33.15 -9.80 15.97
CA CYS A 30 -33.21 -8.89 14.85
C CYS A 30 -31.76 -8.79 14.36
N GLY A 31 -31.37 -9.75 13.54
CA GLY A 31 -30.26 -9.61 12.63
C GLY A 31 -30.64 -8.48 11.69
N SER A 32 -30.35 -7.26 12.10
CA SER A 32 -29.98 -6.22 11.16
C SER A 32 -28.69 -6.71 10.51
N ASN A 33 -28.84 -7.59 9.50
CA ASN A 33 -27.93 -7.68 8.38
C ASN A 33 -28.04 -6.35 7.63
N SER A 34 -27.62 -5.27 8.29
CA SER A 34 -27.02 -4.16 7.61
C SER A 34 -25.69 -4.72 7.14
N SER A 35 -25.67 -5.35 5.97
CA SER A 35 -24.48 -5.24 5.12
C SER A 35 -24.31 -3.74 4.94
N ALA A 36 -23.61 -3.10 5.87
CA ALA A 36 -23.24 -1.71 5.75
C ALA A 36 -22.57 -1.63 4.38
N ASP A 37 -23.22 -0.91 3.47
CA ASP A 37 -22.72 -0.79 2.11
C ASP A 37 -21.30 -0.22 2.23
N ILE A 38 -20.31 -1.06 1.92
CA ILE A 38 -18.91 -0.68 2.07
C ILE A 38 -18.71 0.44 1.06
N ASN A 39 -18.49 1.66 1.55
CA ASN A 39 -18.17 2.81 0.71
C ASN A 39 -16.65 2.88 0.57
N PRO A 40 -16.08 2.46 -0.59
CA PRO A 40 -14.63 2.37 -0.73
C PRO A 40 -13.96 3.75 -0.65
N GLN A 41 -14.66 4.82 -1.03
CA GLN A 41 -14.14 6.18 -0.89
C GLN A 41 -13.98 6.57 0.58
N ALA A 42 -14.96 6.22 1.43
CA ALA A 42 -14.89 6.52 2.86
C ALA A 42 -13.78 5.72 3.57
N GLU A 43 -13.53 4.47 3.15
CA GLU A 43 -12.41 3.65 3.66
C GLU A 43 -11.07 4.22 3.22
N TYR A 44 -10.94 4.63 1.95
CA TYR A 44 -9.75 5.29 1.44
C TYR A 44 -9.46 6.60 2.19
N ASP A 45 -10.46 7.44 2.43
CA ASP A 45 -10.31 8.68 3.19
C ASP A 45 -9.93 8.42 4.66
N ALA A 46 -10.37 7.29 5.22
CA ALA A 46 -9.94 6.84 6.55
C ALA A 46 -8.48 6.39 6.56
N ALA A 47 -8.05 5.65 5.53
CA ALA A 47 -6.66 5.24 5.34
C ALA A 47 -5.72 6.45 5.22
N VAL A 48 -6.10 7.46 4.43
CA VAL A 48 -5.33 8.72 4.31
C VAL A 48 -5.13 9.38 5.68
N ARG A 49 -6.19 9.46 6.49
CA ARG A 49 -6.13 10.07 7.83
C ARG A 49 -5.27 9.25 8.78
N ASP A 50 -5.35 7.92 8.73
CA ASP A 50 -4.55 7.06 9.58
C ASP A 50 -3.06 7.07 9.21
N ALA A 51 -2.73 6.96 7.91
CA ALA A 51 -1.36 6.96 7.40
C ALA A 51 -0.60 8.26 7.71
N LYS A 52 -1.31 9.37 7.93
CA LYS A 52 -0.71 10.66 8.31
C LYS A 52 0.12 10.57 9.59
N THR A 53 -0.24 9.70 10.54
CA THR A 53 0.48 9.57 11.81
C THR A 53 1.29 8.27 11.82
N MET A 54 2.62 8.41 11.86
CA MET A 54 3.56 7.32 12.06
C MET A 54 3.65 6.99 13.56
N THR A 55 3.57 5.71 13.91
CA THR A 55 3.71 5.23 15.29
C THR A 55 4.55 3.96 15.32
N ALA A 56 5.09 3.60 16.48
CA ALA A 56 5.93 2.40 16.62
C ALA A 56 5.17 1.11 16.25
N GLU A 57 3.85 1.07 16.49
CA GLU A 57 2.99 -0.07 16.14
C GLU A 57 2.81 -0.25 14.62
N LYS A 58 3.12 0.78 13.83
CA LYS A 58 3.04 0.74 12.36
C LYS A 58 4.36 0.35 11.71
N ILE A 59 5.43 0.14 12.48
CA ILE A 59 6.72 -0.32 11.94
C ILE A 59 6.56 -1.80 11.52
N SER A 60 6.72 -2.06 10.23
CA SER A 60 6.87 -3.43 9.73
C SER A 60 8.25 -3.95 10.07
N LYS A 61 8.34 -5.23 10.43
CA LYS A 61 9.60 -5.98 10.64
C LYS A 61 9.89 -6.96 9.50
N ASN A 62 9.07 -6.90 8.44
CA ASN A 62 9.09 -7.83 7.32
C ASN A 62 9.10 -7.08 5.99
N LEU A 63 9.66 -5.87 5.93
CA LEU A 63 9.89 -5.21 4.65
C LEU A 63 10.81 -6.08 3.81
N THR A 64 10.61 -6.08 2.50
CA THR A 64 11.49 -6.76 1.58
C THR A 64 12.82 -6.00 1.53
N ALA A 65 13.91 -6.66 1.91
CA ALA A 65 15.27 -6.18 1.74
C ALA A 65 15.78 -6.50 0.34
N ILE A 66 16.30 -5.51 -0.39
CA ILE A 66 16.96 -5.70 -1.68
C ILE A 66 18.44 -6.00 -1.43
N VAL A 67 18.73 -7.27 -1.15
CA VAL A 67 20.08 -7.79 -0.91
C VAL A 67 20.29 -9.11 -1.67
N PRO A 68 21.50 -9.44 -2.14
CA PRO A 68 21.75 -10.67 -2.91
C PRO A 68 21.31 -11.97 -2.20
N GLU A 69 21.32 -11.97 -0.87
CA GLU A 69 20.95 -13.11 -0.03
C GLU A 69 19.43 -13.35 0.05
N ASN A 70 18.61 -12.38 -0.35
CA ASN A 70 17.17 -12.53 -0.33
C ASN A 70 16.71 -13.38 -1.52
N ALA A 71 16.46 -14.67 -1.25
CA ALA A 71 16.05 -15.65 -2.24
C ALA A 71 14.65 -15.41 -2.85
N ASN A 72 13.87 -14.46 -2.32
CA ASN A 72 12.56 -14.10 -2.89
C ASN A 72 12.66 -13.05 -4.00
N LEU A 73 13.84 -12.47 -4.23
CA LEU A 73 14.07 -11.50 -5.29
C LEU A 73 14.32 -12.19 -6.63
N ILE A 74 13.80 -11.58 -7.70
CA ILE A 74 14.10 -11.98 -9.06
C ILE A 74 15.17 -11.02 -9.58
N TRP A 75 16.38 -11.54 -9.75
CA TRP A 75 17.50 -10.80 -10.32
C TRP A 75 17.59 -11.02 -11.81
N GLU A 76 18.06 -10.03 -12.54
CA GLU A 76 18.29 -10.14 -13.96
C GLU A 76 19.26 -11.28 -14.29
N ASN A 77 18.89 -12.11 -15.26
CA ASN A 77 19.64 -13.30 -15.66
C ASN A 77 19.95 -14.28 -14.50
N ASP A 78 19.11 -14.28 -13.46
CA ASP A 78 19.29 -15.09 -12.25
C ASP A 78 20.66 -14.85 -11.56
N ALA A 79 21.21 -13.64 -11.70
CA ALA A 79 22.51 -13.24 -11.14
C ALA A 79 22.31 -12.26 -9.97
N PRO A 80 22.45 -12.71 -8.70
CA PRO A 80 22.28 -11.84 -7.54
C PRO A 80 23.18 -10.60 -7.55
N GLY A 81 22.64 -9.46 -7.14
CA GLY A 81 23.36 -8.17 -7.13
C GLY A 81 23.39 -7.42 -8.46
N THR A 82 22.74 -7.95 -9.50
CA THR A 82 22.51 -7.22 -10.77
C THR A 82 21.28 -6.31 -10.68
N ARG A 83 20.51 -6.11 -11.75
CA ARG A 83 19.23 -5.40 -11.68
C ARG A 83 18.16 -6.29 -11.04
N VAL A 84 17.36 -5.73 -10.15
CA VAL A 84 16.25 -6.43 -9.47
C VAL A 84 14.94 -6.16 -10.21
N LEU A 85 14.07 -7.17 -10.29
CA LEU A 85 12.76 -7.04 -10.92
C LEU A 85 11.79 -6.32 -9.97
N VAL A 86 11.29 -5.16 -10.43
CA VAL A 86 10.26 -4.39 -9.74
C VAL A 86 9.01 -4.26 -10.61
N ALA A 87 7.89 -3.92 -10.00
CA ALA A 87 6.60 -3.78 -10.65
C ALA A 87 5.91 -2.48 -10.24
N THR A 88 5.26 -1.82 -11.19
CA THR A 88 4.37 -0.68 -10.95
C THR A 88 3.03 -0.88 -11.66
N TRP A 89 1.96 -0.32 -11.11
CA TRP A 89 0.63 -0.37 -11.72
C TRP A 89 0.34 0.91 -12.50
N ILE A 90 -0.15 0.76 -13.73
CA ILE A 90 -0.50 1.85 -14.63
C ILE A 90 -2.01 1.82 -14.86
N GLY A 91 -2.69 2.84 -14.35
CA GLY A 91 -4.14 2.99 -14.43
C GLY A 91 -4.68 3.59 -15.73
N SER A 92 -3.86 3.70 -16.78
CA SER A 92 -4.22 4.33 -18.05
C SER A 92 -3.95 3.39 -19.22
N GLN A 93 -5.00 3.08 -19.99
CA GLN A 93 -4.90 2.21 -21.16
C GLN A 93 -3.89 2.72 -22.19
N ALA A 94 -3.91 4.04 -22.46
CA ALA A 94 -2.98 4.65 -23.42
C ALA A 94 -1.52 4.54 -22.95
N ALA A 95 -1.28 4.72 -21.64
CA ALA A 95 0.05 4.55 -21.07
C ALA A 95 0.50 3.08 -21.14
N CYS A 96 -0.38 2.13 -20.84
CA CYS A 96 -0.12 0.69 -21.01
C CYS A 96 0.25 0.34 -22.46
N GLN A 97 -0.55 0.81 -23.42
CA GLN A 97 -0.33 0.60 -24.85
C GLN A 97 1.02 1.18 -25.30
N SER A 98 1.47 2.28 -24.72
CA SER A 98 2.79 2.85 -25.02
C SER A 98 3.95 1.91 -24.70
N TYR A 99 3.80 0.93 -23.80
CA TYR A 99 4.83 -0.08 -23.53
C TYR A 99 4.64 -1.38 -24.32
N ILE A 100 3.47 -1.59 -24.93
CA ILE A 100 3.08 -2.83 -25.61
C ILE A 100 3.18 -2.69 -27.13
N ASP A 101 2.71 -1.58 -27.68
CA ASP A 101 2.62 -1.37 -29.13
C ASP A 101 4.02 -1.10 -29.72
N PRO A 102 4.54 -1.98 -30.59
CA PRO A 102 5.86 -1.81 -31.20
C PRO A 102 5.93 -0.60 -32.13
N ALA A 103 4.81 -0.03 -32.57
CA ALA A 103 4.79 1.16 -33.42
C ALA A 103 4.97 2.46 -32.62
N THR A 104 4.80 2.44 -31.29
CA THR A 104 4.97 3.65 -30.47
C THR A 104 6.46 3.92 -30.18
N PRO A 105 6.94 5.17 -30.17
CA PRO A 105 8.31 5.47 -29.73
C PRO A 105 8.51 5.26 -28.22
N GLY A 106 9.75 5.16 -27.74
CA GLY A 106 10.12 5.10 -26.31
C GLY A 106 10.34 3.69 -25.76
N CYS A 107 10.41 3.55 -24.43
CA CYS A 107 10.57 2.27 -23.73
C CYS A 107 9.48 1.25 -24.14
N LYS A 108 9.82 -0.04 -24.25
CA LYS A 108 8.88 -1.12 -24.63
C LYS A 108 9.19 -2.38 -23.87
N ALA A 109 8.18 -3.22 -23.66
CA ALA A 109 8.36 -4.55 -23.11
C ALA A 109 9.33 -5.39 -23.97
N GLY A 110 10.27 -6.06 -23.31
CA GLY A 110 11.25 -6.95 -23.92
C GLY A 110 12.52 -6.27 -24.45
N GLN A 111 12.77 -5.00 -24.12
CA GLN A 111 13.99 -4.30 -24.55
C GLN A 111 14.62 -3.46 -23.44
N GLU A 112 15.91 -3.15 -23.64
CA GLU A 112 16.59 -2.08 -22.92
C GLU A 112 15.89 -0.75 -23.20
N CYS A 113 15.71 0.05 -22.16
CA CYS A 113 15.31 1.43 -22.26
C CYS A 113 16.41 2.34 -21.69
N GLN A 114 17.08 3.02 -22.61
CA GLN A 114 18.05 4.05 -22.27
C GLN A 114 17.29 5.34 -21.92
N ASN A 115 17.70 5.99 -20.83
CA ASN A 115 17.09 7.24 -20.34
C ASN A 115 15.64 7.08 -19.84
N TYR A 116 15.34 6.02 -19.08
CA TYR A 116 14.09 5.94 -18.35
C TYR A 116 14.00 7.10 -17.35
N GLY A 117 13.08 8.04 -17.62
CA GLY A 117 13.01 9.34 -16.97
C GLY A 117 11.87 9.52 -15.97
N TYR A 118 11.31 8.43 -15.45
CA TYR A 118 10.17 8.48 -14.52
C TYR A 118 10.58 8.07 -13.10
N ASN A 119 10.12 8.82 -12.11
CA ASN A 119 10.27 8.44 -10.70
C ASN A 119 9.14 7.53 -10.26
N SER A 120 9.12 6.31 -10.79
CA SER A 120 8.03 5.37 -10.56
C SER A 120 8.05 4.77 -9.16
N TRP A 121 6.88 4.76 -8.52
CA TRP A 121 6.61 4.03 -7.30
C TRP A 121 6.43 2.56 -7.64
N VAL A 122 7.20 1.71 -6.99
CA VAL A 122 7.33 0.30 -7.33
C VAL A 122 7.37 -0.58 -6.08
N SER A 123 7.04 -1.85 -6.26
CA SER A 123 7.32 -2.94 -5.33
C SER A 123 8.14 -4.01 -6.04
N VAL A 124 8.87 -4.84 -5.31
CA VAL A 124 9.58 -5.96 -5.94
C VAL A 124 8.59 -6.98 -6.49
N ALA A 125 8.87 -7.52 -7.68
CA ALA A 125 8.18 -8.73 -8.12
C ALA A 125 8.77 -9.94 -7.37
N PRO A 126 7.97 -10.90 -6.86
CA PRO A 126 6.53 -11.08 -7.09
C PRO A 126 5.61 -10.67 -5.91
N GLU A 127 6.00 -9.70 -5.07
CA GLU A 127 5.33 -9.44 -3.77
C GLU A 127 3.82 -9.14 -3.88
N LEU A 128 3.41 -8.26 -4.80
CA LEU A 128 1.98 -7.97 -5.04
C LEU A 128 1.20 -9.21 -5.48
N LYS A 129 1.82 -10.05 -6.32
CA LYS A 129 1.22 -11.29 -6.80
C LYS A 129 1.08 -12.32 -5.68
N ASN A 130 2.08 -12.42 -4.80
CA ASN A 130 2.03 -13.28 -3.63
C ASN A 130 0.95 -12.82 -2.63
N LEU A 131 0.79 -11.50 -2.45
CA LEU A 131 -0.23 -10.93 -1.56
C LEU A 131 -1.66 -11.19 -2.05
N LEU A 132 -1.89 -11.04 -3.36
CA LEU A 132 -3.25 -11.05 -3.93
C LEU A 132 -3.69 -12.40 -4.49
N GLY A 133 -2.74 -13.28 -4.81
CA GLY A 133 -3.03 -14.55 -5.48
C GLY A 133 -3.59 -14.35 -6.88
N ARG A 134 -4.43 -15.29 -7.33
CA ARG A 134 -5.01 -15.28 -8.68
C ARG A 134 -6.36 -14.58 -8.70
N TYR A 135 -6.64 -13.89 -9.79
CA TYR A 135 -7.94 -13.25 -10.08
C TYR A 135 -8.43 -12.24 -9.02
N PRO A 136 -7.58 -11.33 -8.48
CA PRO A 136 -8.09 -10.27 -7.61
C PRO A 136 -9.03 -9.33 -8.38
N THR A 137 -9.97 -8.74 -7.65
CA THR A 137 -10.75 -7.62 -8.21
C THR A 137 -9.85 -6.41 -8.40
N LEU A 138 -10.20 -5.51 -9.33
CA LEU A 138 -9.45 -4.26 -9.52
C LEU A 138 -9.42 -3.41 -8.23
N LEU A 139 -10.52 -3.40 -7.48
CA LEU A 139 -10.60 -2.74 -6.19
C LEU A 139 -9.56 -3.29 -5.21
N ARG A 140 -9.38 -4.61 -5.16
CA ARG A 140 -8.41 -5.25 -4.28
C ARG A 140 -6.96 -4.93 -4.67
N VAL A 141 -6.68 -4.81 -5.96
CA VAL A 141 -5.37 -4.33 -6.46
C VAL A 141 -5.11 -2.89 -5.99
N ALA A 142 -6.09 -1.99 -6.14
CA ALA A 142 -5.98 -0.61 -5.68
C ALA A 142 -5.78 -0.53 -4.15
N GLN A 143 -6.53 -1.34 -3.39
CA GLN A 143 -6.38 -1.49 -1.94
C GLN A 143 -4.95 -1.84 -1.54
N ALA A 144 -4.40 -2.93 -2.10
CA ALA A 144 -3.06 -3.41 -1.75
C ALA A 144 -1.95 -2.39 -2.06
N LEU A 145 -2.15 -1.56 -3.08
CA LEU A 145 -1.19 -0.55 -3.51
C LEU A 145 -1.42 0.83 -2.83
N GLY A 146 -2.41 0.95 -1.94
CA GLY A 146 -2.75 2.24 -1.32
C GLY A 146 -3.27 3.27 -2.32
N LEU A 147 -3.84 2.83 -3.45
CA LEU A 147 -4.41 3.67 -4.49
C LEU A 147 -5.87 4.04 -4.18
N PRO A 148 -6.40 5.15 -4.73
CA PRO A 148 -7.82 5.47 -4.62
C PRO A 148 -8.69 4.38 -5.26
N PRO A 149 -9.98 4.29 -4.88
CA PRO A 149 -10.93 3.43 -5.56
C PRO A 149 -10.86 3.64 -7.08
N PRO A 150 -10.82 2.57 -7.89
CA PRO A 150 -10.71 2.72 -9.34
C PRO A 150 -11.84 3.58 -9.92
N ALA A 151 -11.51 4.41 -10.89
CA ALA A 151 -12.51 5.15 -11.64
C ALA A 151 -13.44 4.18 -12.40
N ALA A 152 -14.67 4.60 -12.67
CA ALA A 152 -15.66 3.75 -13.36
C ALA A 152 -15.24 3.28 -14.76
N THR A 153 -14.26 3.94 -15.38
CA THR A 153 -13.69 3.57 -16.68
C THR A 153 -12.53 2.59 -16.58
N GLN A 154 -11.96 2.36 -15.40
CA GLN A 154 -10.83 1.45 -15.21
C GLN A 154 -11.33 0.01 -15.00
N THR A 155 -10.69 -0.93 -15.68
CA THR A 155 -10.97 -2.37 -15.62
C THR A 155 -9.65 -3.15 -15.56
N LEU A 156 -9.74 -4.47 -15.35
CA LEU A 156 -8.55 -5.35 -15.35
C LEU A 156 -7.92 -5.46 -16.75
N GLU A 157 -8.67 -5.15 -17.79
CA GLU A 157 -8.32 -5.30 -19.21
C GLU A 157 -7.82 -4.00 -19.86
N ASN A 158 -7.89 -2.86 -19.15
CA ASN A 158 -7.43 -1.56 -19.64
C ASN A 158 -6.46 -0.83 -18.69
N THR A 159 -6.04 -1.52 -17.63
CA THR A 159 -4.95 -1.15 -16.73
C THR A 159 -3.90 -2.24 -16.76
N CYS A 160 -2.64 -1.94 -16.44
CA CYS A 160 -1.55 -2.91 -16.57
C CYS A 160 -0.55 -2.87 -15.41
N ILE A 161 0.19 -3.95 -15.26
CA ILE A 161 1.40 -4.03 -14.45
C ILE A 161 2.60 -3.99 -15.38
N LEU A 162 3.48 -3.03 -15.14
CA LEU A 162 4.77 -2.86 -15.81
C LEU A 162 5.87 -3.44 -14.91
N GLU A 163 6.57 -4.45 -15.39
CA GLU A 163 7.72 -5.06 -14.74
C GLU A 163 9.02 -4.51 -15.35
N ILE A 164 9.95 -4.08 -14.50
CA ILE A 164 11.17 -3.39 -14.88
C ILE A 164 12.34 -4.01 -14.11
N TYR A 165 13.43 -4.36 -14.79
CA TYR A 165 14.71 -4.61 -14.14
C TYR A 165 15.42 -3.28 -13.95
N VAL A 166 15.72 -2.95 -12.68
CA VAL A 166 16.36 -1.68 -12.28
C VAL A 166 17.53 -1.97 -11.34
N SER A 167 18.58 -1.14 -11.40
CA SER A 167 19.70 -1.25 -10.47
C SER A 167 19.23 -0.92 -9.04
N PRO A 168 19.63 -1.67 -8.01
CA PRO A 168 19.38 -1.28 -6.62
C PRO A 168 19.92 0.11 -6.26
N ALA A 169 20.98 0.59 -6.94
CA ALA A 169 21.54 1.93 -6.74
C ALA A 169 20.62 3.06 -7.25
N ASP A 170 19.70 2.75 -8.17
CA ASP A 170 18.71 3.68 -8.69
C ASP A 170 17.35 3.56 -7.95
N LEU A 171 17.31 2.80 -6.87
CA LEU A 171 16.15 2.66 -6.00
C LEU A 171 16.42 3.32 -4.64
N PHE A 172 15.36 3.87 -4.06
CA PHE A 172 15.36 4.23 -2.65
C PHE A 172 14.05 3.83 -2.00
N ARG A 173 14.10 3.58 -0.70
CA ARG A 173 12.91 3.37 0.13
C ARG A 173 12.32 4.74 0.52
N PRO A 174 11.02 5.02 0.33
CA PRO A 174 10.42 6.29 0.68
C PRO A 174 10.08 6.34 2.19
N SER A 175 11.11 6.29 3.04
CA SER A 175 11.03 6.30 4.52
C SER A 175 12.05 7.24 5.15
N ALA A 176 12.11 7.32 6.48
CA ALA A 176 13.13 8.15 7.14
C ALA A 176 14.57 7.66 6.85
N ASP A 177 14.74 6.37 6.58
CA ASP A 177 15.95 5.79 6.00
C ASP A 177 15.68 5.42 4.52
N PRO A 178 16.44 5.97 3.55
CA PRO A 178 16.28 5.63 2.14
C PRO A 178 16.87 4.27 1.74
N GLU A 179 17.61 3.58 2.61
CA GLU A 179 18.28 2.33 2.28
C GLU A 179 17.28 1.22 1.89
N VAL A 180 17.65 0.47 0.85
CA VAL A 180 16.80 -0.61 0.30
C VAL A 180 17.07 -1.97 0.96
N SER A 181 18.13 -2.09 1.76
CA SER A 181 18.61 -3.32 2.39
C SER A 181 17.88 -3.68 3.69
N ASP A 182 17.09 -2.77 4.25
CA ASP A 182 16.51 -2.97 5.57
C ASP A 182 15.14 -3.66 5.53
N HIS A 183 14.87 -4.43 6.57
CA HIS A 183 13.60 -5.12 6.81
C HIS A 183 12.59 -4.29 7.62
N GLU A 184 12.98 -3.10 8.03
CA GLU A 184 12.18 -2.16 8.81
C GLU A 184 12.57 -0.72 8.47
N ALA A 185 11.68 0.22 8.76
CA ALA A 185 11.96 1.64 8.63
C ALA A 185 11.77 2.34 9.99
N GLU A 186 12.61 3.34 10.27
CA GLU A 186 12.49 4.15 11.48
C GLU A 186 11.46 5.27 11.36
N LEU A 187 11.03 5.77 12.52
CA LEU A 187 10.12 6.92 12.62
C LEU A 187 10.82 8.26 12.32
N ALA A 188 12.14 8.29 12.40
CA ALA A 188 12.95 9.50 12.27
C ALA A 188 14.24 9.17 11.55
N PHE A 189 14.80 10.18 10.90
CA PHE A 189 16.09 10.05 10.22
C PHE A 189 17.15 9.56 11.21
N PRO A 190 18.05 8.65 10.80
CA PRO A 190 19.16 8.26 11.64
C PRO A 190 19.97 9.50 12.09
N ALA A 191 20.29 9.55 13.37
CA ALA A 191 21.01 10.67 13.99
C ALA A 191 22.47 10.32 14.33
N ASP A 192 22.86 9.06 14.14
CA ASP A 192 24.22 8.60 14.39
C ASP A 192 25.12 8.76 13.16
N GLY A 193 26.42 8.82 13.40
CA GLY A 193 27.42 9.01 12.35
C GLY A 193 27.68 7.77 11.48
N PHE A 194 27.01 6.64 11.73
CA PHE A 194 27.22 5.38 11.00
C PHE A 194 26.15 5.15 9.93
N ARG A 195 24.89 5.51 10.23
CA ARG A 195 23.74 5.41 9.31
C ARG A 195 23.44 6.73 8.61
N LYS A 196 24.49 7.39 8.10
CA LYS A 196 24.33 8.64 7.35
C LYS A 196 24.13 8.32 5.87
N PHE A 197 22.90 8.46 5.39
CA PHE A 197 22.62 8.42 3.95
C PHE A 197 23.34 9.57 3.22
N ASP A 198 23.62 9.37 1.94
CA ASP A 198 24.24 10.38 1.08
C ASP A 198 23.28 11.57 0.89
N ASP A 199 23.59 12.68 1.56
CA ASP A 199 22.84 13.94 1.45
C ASP A 199 23.12 14.70 0.16
N THR A 200 24.06 14.20 -0.66
CA THR A 200 24.37 14.74 -1.99
C THR A 200 23.58 14.06 -3.11
N LEU A 201 22.95 12.90 -2.85
CA LEU A 201 22.05 12.26 -3.80
C LEU A 201 20.81 13.13 -3.98
N LEU A 202 20.67 13.70 -5.18
CA LEU A 202 19.53 14.52 -5.53
C LEU A 202 18.37 13.65 -6.04
N ILE A 203 17.18 13.93 -5.53
CA ILE A 203 15.92 13.31 -5.96
C ILE A 203 15.11 14.35 -6.73
N TYR A 204 14.56 13.97 -7.88
CA TYR A 204 13.62 14.83 -8.60
C TYR A 204 12.24 14.78 -7.95
N SER A 205 11.80 15.88 -7.34
CA SER A 205 10.48 16.02 -6.73
C SER A 205 9.43 16.44 -7.76
N GLU A 206 8.49 15.53 -8.03
CA GLU A 206 7.34 15.75 -8.91
C GLU A 206 6.19 16.54 -8.25
N MET A 207 6.37 16.96 -7.00
CA MET A 207 5.42 17.84 -6.31
C MET A 207 5.22 19.12 -7.12
N PRO A 208 3.99 19.66 -7.18
CA PRO A 208 3.78 20.98 -7.74
C PRO A 208 4.65 22.01 -7.02
N CYS A 209 5.15 22.96 -7.81
CA CYS A 209 5.85 24.13 -7.29
C CYS A 209 4.97 24.85 -6.26
N ASP A 210 5.44 24.89 -5.04
CA ASP A 210 4.86 25.66 -3.94
C ASP A 210 6.03 26.30 -3.18
N PRO A 211 6.11 27.64 -3.13
CA PRO A 211 7.19 28.34 -2.43
C PRO A 211 7.30 28.02 -0.93
N ASN A 212 6.27 27.42 -0.31
CA ASN A 212 6.32 26.98 1.08
C ASN A 212 7.05 25.65 1.26
N TYR A 213 7.20 24.87 0.19
CA TYR A 213 7.80 23.52 0.23
C TYR A 213 9.01 23.39 -0.69
N CYS A 214 9.19 24.28 -1.67
CA CYS A 214 10.17 24.08 -2.73
C CYS A 214 10.92 25.38 -3.03
N ASP A 215 12.22 25.39 -2.77
CA ASP A 215 13.08 26.58 -2.89
C ASP A 215 13.29 26.99 -4.36
N ASN A 216 13.32 26.04 -5.29
CA ASN A 216 13.60 26.28 -6.71
C ASN A 216 12.60 25.56 -7.60
N CYS A 217 11.66 26.30 -8.18
CA CYS A 217 10.71 25.73 -9.11
C CYS A 217 11.30 25.58 -10.51
N THR A 218 11.03 24.43 -11.14
CA THR A 218 11.33 24.20 -12.55
C THR A 218 10.39 24.99 -13.45
N ALA A 219 10.78 25.22 -14.70
CA ALA A 219 9.91 25.80 -15.72
C ALA A 219 8.64 24.97 -15.98
N SER A 220 8.66 23.67 -15.63
CA SER A 220 7.50 22.77 -15.70
C SER A 220 6.55 22.88 -14.52
N GLY A 221 6.77 23.83 -13.59
CA GLY A 221 5.93 24.02 -12.40
C GLY A 221 6.08 22.91 -11.36
N LYS A 222 7.25 22.26 -11.31
CA LYS A 222 7.59 21.21 -10.33
C LYS A 222 8.67 21.70 -9.38
N CYS A 223 8.86 20.99 -8.26
CA CYS A 223 9.89 21.30 -7.28
C CYS A 223 11.32 20.99 -7.75
N GLY A 224 11.49 20.12 -8.76
CA GLY A 224 12.81 19.85 -9.33
C GLY A 224 13.71 19.02 -8.40
N MET A 225 15.02 19.15 -8.54
CA MET A 225 16.00 18.38 -7.77
C MET A 225 16.09 18.89 -6.33
N THR A 226 16.01 17.99 -5.35
CA THR A 226 16.14 18.30 -3.91
C THR A 226 17.04 17.28 -3.23
N SER A 227 17.59 17.58 -2.06
CA SER A 227 18.17 16.53 -1.21
C SER A 227 17.09 15.53 -0.78
N TYR A 228 17.46 14.30 -0.44
CA TYR A 228 16.50 13.30 0.03
C TYR A 228 15.68 13.78 1.24
N ARG A 229 16.35 14.44 2.21
CA ARG A 229 15.70 14.96 3.42
C ARG A 229 14.62 15.98 3.11
N GLU A 230 14.90 16.90 2.19
CA GLU A 230 13.92 17.88 1.72
C GLU A 230 12.78 17.19 0.98
N TRP A 231 13.09 16.29 0.04
CA TRP A 231 12.09 15.52 -0.71
C TRP A 231 11.10 14.84 0.26
N TYR A 232 11.64 14.12 1.25
CA TYR A 232 10.85 13.41 2.25
C TYR A 232 9.99 14.37 3.08
N THR A 233 10.61 15.41 3.66
CA THR A 233 9.93 16.35 4.57
C THR A 233 8.82 17.15 3.86
N ASN A 234 9.11 17.60 2.64
CA ASN A 234 8.17 18.37 1.82
C ASN A 234 7.00 17.48 1.39
N ARG A 235 7.29 16.26 0.93
CA ARG A 235 6.26 15.30 0.54
C ARG A 235 5.38 14.89 1.73
N ARG A 236 5.97 14.72 2.92
CA ARG A 236 5.25 14.36 4.15
C ARG A 236 4.22 15.41 4.52
N THR A 237 4.52 16.68 4.24
CA THR A 237 3.61 17.79 4.50
C THR A 237 2.59 17.92 3.38
N TYR A 238 3.03 17.83 2.13
CA TYR A 238 2.21 18.06 0.95
C TYR A 238 1.12 16.99 0.73
N VAL A 239 1.45 15.70 0.87
CA VAL A 239 0.50 14.61 0.53
C VAL A 239 -0.80 14.68 1.34
N TYR A 240 -0.77 15.24 2.55
CA TYR A 240 -1.96 15.39 3.40
C TYR A 240 -2.48 16.83 3.50
N SER A 241 -1.94 17.75 2.71
CA SER A 241 -2.42 19.13 2.70
C SER A 241 -3.72 19.23 1.90
N GLN A 242 -4.52 20.25 2.20
CA GLN A 242 -5.72 20.58 1.42
C GLN A 242 -5.38 21.09 0.00
N THR A 243 -4.11 21.41 -0.25
CA THR A 243 -3.60 21.92 -1.52
C THR A 243 -3.00 20.82 -2.41
N SER A 244 -3.11 19.54 -2.00
CA SER A 244 -2.68 18.41 -2.82
C SER A 244 -3.52 18.32 -4.09
N VAL A 245 -2.89 18.55 -5.25
CA VAL A 245 -3.57 18.63 -6.56
C VAL A 245 -4.01 17.26 -7.08
N ASN A 246 -3.49 16.17 -6.50
CA ASN A 246 -3.72 14.79 -6.96
C ASN A 246 -4.66 14.00 -6.02
N SER A 247 -5.37 14.68 -5.11
CA SER A 247 -5.96 14.08 -3.91
C SER A 247 -4.92 13.45 -2.97
N PRO A 248 -5.15 13.47 -1.66
CA PRO A 248 -4.29 12.75 -0.72
C PRO A 248 -4.28 11.25 -1.00
N TYR A 249 -3.16 10.58 -0.69
CA TYR A 249 -3.04 9.13 -0.67
C TYR A 249 -2.35 8.67 0.62
N PRO A 250 -2.63 7.44 1.09
CA PRO A 250 -2.18 6.94 2.38
C PRO A 250 -0.70 6.53 2.37
N TRP A 251 0.21 7.45 2.04
CA TRP A 251 1.65 7.18 2.05
C TRP A 251 2.13 6.92 3.48
N THR A 252 2.59 5.72 3.81
CA THR A 252 2.95 5.36 5.19
C THR A 252 4.21 6.06 5.68
N ALA A 253 5.11 6.41 4.75
CA ALA A 253 6.48 6.82 5.02
C ALA A 253 7.29 5.81 5.86
N LEU A 254 6.85 4.56 5.87
CA LEU A 254 7.47 3.43 6.60
C LEU A 254 7.88 2.31 5.65
N GLY A 255 8.04 2.61 4.35
CA GLY A 255 8.58 1.69 3.37
C GLY A 255 7.62 0.59 2.89
N TYR A 256 6.32 0.73 3.14
CA TYR A 256 5.28 -0.19 2.65
C TYR A 256 4.02 0.57 2.20
N THR A 257 3.24 -0.01 1.29
CA THR A 257 1.96 0.54 0.85
C THR A 257 0.89 0.35 1.93
N TYR A 258 0.05 1.36 2.18
CA TYR A 258 -1.07 1.19 3.10
C TYR A 258 -2.18 0.37 2.44
N ASP A 259 -2.34 -0.88 2.86
CA ASP A 259 -3.37 -1.78 2.34
C ASP A 259 -4.70 -1.55 3.03
N TRP A 260 -5.48 -0.59 2.54
CA TRP A 260 -6.77 -0.22 3.14
C TRP A 260 -7.87 -1.28 2.95
N GLY A 261 -7.60 -2.37 2.21
CA GLY A 261 -8.43 -3.57 2.15
C GLY A 261 -8.00 -4.68 3.11
N ASN A 262 -6.84 -4.56 3.77
CA ASN A 262 -6.37 -5.53 4.75
C ASN A 262 -7.14 -5.34 6.07
N PRO A 263 -7.91 -6.33 6.58
CA PRO A 263 -8.64 -6.18 7.83
C PRO A 263 -7.73 -6.20 9.07
N VAL A 264 -6.47 -6.64 8.93
CA VAL A 264 -5.50 -6.75 10.02
C VAL A 264 -4.72 -5.44 10.14
N ARG A 265 -4.87 -4.77 11.28
CA ARG A 265 -4.02 -3.61 11.63
C ARG A 265 -2.56 -4.06 11.78
N PRO A 266 -1.59 -3.23 11.36
CA PRO A 266 -1.72 -1.84 10.93
C PRO A 266 -1.90 -1.65 9.41
N HIS A 267 -2.56 -2.59 8.71
CA HIS A 267 -2.85 -2.49 7.27
C HIS A 267 -1.58 -2.58 6.40
N PHE A 268 -0.69 -3.51 6.73
CA PHE A 268 0.50 -3.78 5.92
C PHE A 268 0.09 -4.25 4.51
N GLY A 269 0.58 -3.55 3.49
CA GLY A 269 0.59 -3.97 2.10
C GLY A 269 1.96 -4.51 1.69
N VAL A 270 2.37 -4.18 0.46
CA VAL A 270 3.66 -4.60 -0.11
C VAL A 270 4.76 -3.61 0.24
N SER A 271 6.01 -4.04 0.17
CA SER A 271 7.18 -3.18 0.34
C SER A 271 7.24 -2.15 -0.80
N GLU A 272 7.52 -0.91 -0.44
CA GLU A 272 7.43 0.24 -1.35
C GLU A 272 8.83 0.83 -1.58
N PHE A 273 9.10 1.13 -2.85
CA PHE A 273 10.33 1.77 -3.32
C PHE A 273 10.00 2.81 -4.39
N VAL A 274 10.95 3.67 -4.69
CA VAL A 274 10.87 4.63 -5.79
C VAL A 274 12.11 4.52 -6.65
N ILE A 275 11.90 4.43 -7.96
CA ILE A 275 12.98 4.56 -8.95
C ILE A 275 13.40 6.04 -8.96
N ASN A 276 14.69 6.32 -8.77
CA ASN A 276 15.26 7.66 -8.97
C ASN A 276 15.84 7.75 -10.38
N SER A 277 15.11 8.34 -11.31
CA SER A 277 15.59 8.50 -12.69
C SER A 277 16.67 9.58 -12.84
N GLY A 278 16.96 10.34 -11.79
CA GLY A 278 17.85 11.50 -11.87
C GLY A 278 17.37 12.53 -12.90
N THR A 279 18.30 13.34 -13.43
CA THR A 279 18.00 14.40 -14.39
C THR A 279 18.04 13.94 -15.85
N THR A 280 18.87 12.95 -16.17
CA THR A 280 19.09 12.46 -17.54
C THR A 280 18.34 11.17 -17.84
N GLY A 281 17.67 10.58 -16.85
CA GLY A 281 17.17 9.21 -16.93
C GLY A 281 18.25 8.20 -16.57
N ILE A 282 17.81 6.96 -16.34
CA ILE A 282 18.64 5.80 -16.02
C ILE A 282 18.43 4.67 -17.03
N ASP A 283 19.36 3.72 -17.07
CA ASP A 283 19.24 2.54 -17.92
C ASP A 283 18.47 1.43 -17.19
N VAL A 284 17.37 0.98 -17.79
CA VAL A 284 16.53 -0.11 -17.26
C VAL A 284 16.19 -1.09 -18.37
N PHE A 285 15.82 -2.32 -18.01
CA PHE A 285 15.23 -3.25 -18.96
C PHE A 285 13.75 -3.41 -18.66
N ILE A 286 12.88 -3.09 -19.61
CA ILE A 286 11.44 -3.29 -19.41
C ILE A 286 11.14 -4.78 -19.64
N LYS A 287 10.96 -5.52 -18.56
CA LYS A 287 10.75 -6.97 -18.62
C LYS A 287 9.44 -7.33 -19.29
N SER A 288 8.34 -6.74 -18.83
CA SER A 288 7.02 -7.01 -19.40
C SER A 288 6.04 -5.88 -19.08
N CYS A 289 5.00 -5.75 -19.90
CA CYS A 289 3.83 -4.94 -19.59
C CYS A 289 2.61 -5.82 -19.86
N LYS A 290 1.87 -6.17 -18.82
CA LYS A 290 0.73 -7.09 -18.90
C LYS A 290 -0.52 -6.40 -18.39
N TRP A 291 -1.66 -6.58 -19.07
CA TRP A 291 -2.94 -6.17 -18.52
C TRP A 291 -3.12 -6.75 -17.12
N THR A 292 -3.71 -5.98 -16.21
CA THR A 292 -3.80 -6.35 -14.79
C THR A 292 -4.43 -7.72 -14.62
N GLY A 293 -5.49 -8.03 -15.39
CA GLY A 293 -6.10 -9.37 -15.40
C GLY A 293 -5.09 -10.47 -15.77
N ASP A 294 -4.38 -10.31 -16.89
CA ASP A 294 -3.40 -11.29 -17.38
C ASP A 294 -2.21 -11.48 -16.45
N TYR A 295 -1.81 -10.42 -15.73
CA TYR A 295 -0.74 -10.48 -14.74
C TYR A 295 -1.05 -11.47 -13.61
N PHE A 296 -2.30 -11.48 -13.12
CA PHE A 296 -2.76 -12.37 -12.05
C PHE A 296 -3.36 -13.69 -12.53
N ASN A 297 -3.53 -13.86 -13.85
CA ASN A 297 -4.00 -15.12 -14.43
C ASN A 297 -2.93 -16.21 -14.44
N ASN A 298 -1.66 -15.84 -14.54
CA ASN A 298 -0.52 -16.75 -14.70
C ASN A 298 0.16 -17.10 -13.38
#